data_AF-A0A081S0C0-F1
#
_entry.id   AF-A0A081S0C0-F1
#
_cell.length_a   1.000
_cell.length_b   1.000
_cell.length_c   1.000
_cell.angle_alpha   90.00
_cell.angle_beta   90.00
_cell.angle_gamma   90.00
#
_symmetry.space_group_name_H-M   'P 1'
#
loop_
_entity.id
_entity.type
_entity.pdbx_description
1 polymer ?
#
loop_
_entity_poly.entity_id
_entity_poly.type
_entity_poly.pdbx_seq_one_letter_code
_entity_poly.pdbx_strand_id
1 'polypeptide(L)'
;MSMSTSTELFAHHWAFAVFLLGAFGLCALMLLGAFFLGGRAKARAKHIPYESGIDSVGSARLRMSAKFYLVAMFFVIFDVEALFLYAWSVSIKESGWLGFIEASIFILVLLAGLFYLVRIGALNWTPSRSSRQVSKPSVVININNSHPQ
;
A
#
# COMPACT_ATOMS: atom_id res chain seq x y z
N MET A 1 16.38 -9.12 47.22
CA MET A 1 17.54 -9.11 46.31
C MET A 1 17.15 -8.21 45.15
N SER A 2 17.53 -6.93 45.20
CA SER A 2 17.19 -5.93 44.19
C SER A 2 18.03 -6.19 42.95
N MET A 3 17.42 -6.71 41.89
CA MET A 3 18.07 -6.82 40.58
C MET A 3 18.31 -5.40 40.07
N SER A 4 19.52 -5.13 39.57
CA SER A 4 19.84 -3.81 39.03
C SER A 4 18.90 -3.48 37.85
N THR A 5 18.51 -2.21 37.68
CA THR A 5 17.65 -1.79 36.55
C THR A 5 18.24 -2.21 35.19
N SER A 6 19.57 -2.31 35.09
CA SER A 6 20.25 -2.82 33.89
C SER A 6 19.89 -4.28 33.59
N THR A 7 19.87 -5.15 34.59
CA THR A 7 19.54 -6.57 34.41
C THR A 7 18.08 -6.80 34.02
N GLU A 8 17.16 -5.99 34.55
CA GLU A 8 15.74 -6.01 34.15
C GLU A 8 15.56 -5.56 32.69
N LEU A 9 16.26 -4.50 32.28
CA LEU A 9 16.24 -4.01 30.91
C LEU A 9 16.76 -5.07 29.93
N PHE A 10 17.91 -5.68 30.23
CA PHE A 10 18.49 -6.76 29.41
C PHE A 10 17.54 -7.95 29.30
N ALA A 11 16.89 -8.35 30.41
CA ALA A 11 15.92 -9.43 30.41
C ALA A 11 14.72 -9.13 29.50
N HIS A 12 14.20 -7.90 29.51
CA HIS A 12 13.06 -7.52 28.66
C HIS A 12 13.41 -7.54 27.16
N HIS A 13 14.58 -6.99 26.79
CA HIS A 13 15.04 -6.99 25.40
C HIS A 13 15.30 -8.42 24.90
N TRP A 14 15.88 -9.27 25.75
CA TRP A 14 16.11 -10.67 25.43
C TRP A 14 14.80 -11.44 25.26
N ALA A 15 13.83 -11.23 26.15
CA ALA A 15 12.50 -11.83 26.04
C ALA A 15 11.81 -11.42 24.73
N PHE A 16 11.87 -10.13 24.36
CA PHE A 16 11.34 -9.64 23.10
C PHE A 16 12.05 -10.26 21.88
N ALA A 17 13.38 -10.34 21.91
CA ALA A 17 14.17 -10.94 20.84
C ALA A 17 13.85 -12.44 20.67
N VAL A 18 13.75 -13.20 21.77
CA VAL A 18 13.37 -14.62 21.74
C VAL A 18 11.96 -14.80 21.19
N PHE A 19 11.00 -13.95 21.58
CA PHE A 19 9.65 -13.99 21.02
C PHE A 19 9.66 -13.76 19.51
N LEU A 20 10.38 -12.75 19.03
CA LEU A 20 10.45 -12.42 17.61
C LEU A 20 11.13 -13.55 16.81
N LEU A 21 12.24 -14.09 17.33
CA LEU A 21 12.90 -15.25 16.74
C LEU A 21 12.02 -16.49 16.73
N GLY A 22 11.24 -16.72 17.80
CA GLY A 22 10.28 -17.81 17.87
C GLY A 22 9.17 -17.67 16.82
N ALA A 23 8.62 -16.48 16.65
CA ALA A 23 7.58 -16.20 15.66
C ALA A 23 8.09 -16.40 14.21
N PHE A 24 9.26 -15.83 13.88
CA PHE A 24 9.91 -16.04 12.59
C PHE A 24 10.30 -17.50 12.37
N GLY A 25 10.84 -18.15 13.41
CA GLY A 25 11.24 -19.56 13.38
C GLY A 25 10.05 -20.48 13.14
N LEU A 26 8.91 -20.24 13.78
CA LEU A 26 7.67 -20.99 13.56
C LEU A 26 7.17 -20.80 12.11
N CYS A 27 7.15 -19.56 11.62
CA CYS A 27 6.74 -19.27 10.25
C CYS A 27 7.65 -19.98 9.23
N ALA A 28 8.97 -19.92 9.44
CA ALA A 28 9.96 -20.61 8.63
C ALA A 28 9.80 -22.14 8.70
N LEU A 29 9.56 -22.71 9.88
CA LEU A 29 9.32 -24.14 10.07
C LEU A 29 8.06 -24.59 9.32
N MET A 30 6.97 -23.81 9.37
CA MET A 30 5.75 -24.11 8.61
C MET A 30 6.01 -24.08 7.09
N LEU A 31 6.75 -23.08 6.60
CA LEU A 31 7.12 -22.98 5.19
C LEU A 31 8.03 -24.12 4.75
N LEU A 32 9.03 -24.49 5.55
CA LEU A 32 9.95 -25.60 5.29
C LEU A 32 9.23 -26.95 5.36
N GLY A 33 8.33 -27.13 6.33
CA GLY A 33 7.46 -28.29 6.45
C GLY A 33 6.57 -28.44 5.22
N ALA A 34 5.91 -27.35 4.80
CA ALA A 34 5.11 -27.33 3.58
C ALA A 34 5.95 -27.60 2.32
N PHE A 35 7.20 -27.14 2.27
CA PHE A 35 8.11 -27.40 1.16
C PHE A 35 8.61 -28.85 1.11
N PHE A 36 8.85 -29.47 2.28
CA PHE A 36 9.36 -30.85 2.37
C PHE A 36 8.23 -31.89 2.21
N LEU A 37 7.07 -31.65 2.81
CA LEU A 37 5.90 -32.54 2.70
C LEU A 37 5.07 -32.26 1.44
N GLY A 38 5.18 -31.06 0.86
CA GLY A 38 4.41 -30.67 -0.32
C GLY A 38 4.86 -31.39 -1.60
N GLY A 39 3.90 -31.99 -2.29
CA GLY A 39 4.13 -32.65 -3.58
C GLY A 39 4.66 -31.65 -4.64
N ARG A 40 5.87 -31.91 -5.14
CA ARG A 40 6.49 -31.12 -6.22
C ARG A 40 5.88 -31.45 -7.58
N ALA A 41 4.65 -31.01 -7.83
CA ALA A 41 4.05 -31.07 -9.16
C ALA A 41 4.74 -30.07 -10.10
N LYS A 42 5.42 -30.58 -11.14
CA LYS A 42 6.03 -29.82 -12.24
C LYS A 42 5.14 -29.93 -13.49
N ALA A 43 4.05 -29.18 -13.54
CA ALA A 43 3.23 -29.06 -14.75
C ALA A 43 3.64 -27.81 -15.53
N ARG A 44 3.73 -27.90 -16.86
CA ARG A 44 4.11 -26.78 -17.74
C ARG A 44 3.21 -25.55 -17.56
N ALA A 45 1.93 -25.78 -17.25
CA ALA A 45 0.94 -24.73 -16.98
C ALA A 45 1.06 -24.06 -15.59
N LYS A 46 1.82 -24.65 -14.65
CA LYS A 46 1.94 -24.13 -13.27
C LYS A 46 2.74 -22.82 -13.19
N HIS A 47 3.59 -22.56 -14.18
CA HIS A 47 4.46 -21.38 -14.23
C HIS A 47 3.94 -20.26 -15.13
N ILE A 48 2.73 -20.41 -15.69
CA ILE A 48 2.11 -19.42 -16.56
C ILE A 48 1.20 -18.53 -15.70
N PRO A 49 1.25 -17.19 -15.84
CA PRO A 49 0.33 -16.30 -15.16
C PRO A 49 -1.13 -16.67 -15.47
N TYR A 50 -1.98 -16.59 -14.46
CA TYR A 50 -3.40 -16.90 -14.61
C TYR A 50 -4.11 -15.75 -15.33
N GLU A 51 -4.63 -16.01 -16.53
CA GLU A 51 -5.36 -15.04 -17.36
C GLU A 51 -6.75 -15.58 -17.76
N SER A 52 -7.43 -16.30 -16.86
CA SER A 52 -8.76 -16.91 -17.13
C SER A 52 -8.85 -17.79 -18.38
N GLY A 53 -7.76 -18.44 -18.78
CA GLY A 53 -7.72 -19.40 -19.89
C GLY A 53 -7.23 -18.85 -21.23
N ILE A 54 -6.80 -17.58 -21.30
CA ILE A 54 -6.08 -17.04 -22.46
C ILE A 54 -4.57 -17.00 -22.20
N ASP A 55 -3.76 -17.00 -23.25
CA ASP A 55 -2.32 -16.76 -23.10
C ASP A 55 -2.09 -15.29 -22.75
N SER A 56 -1.22 -15.02 -21.76
CA SER A 56 -0.83 -13.65 -21.41
C SER A 56 -0.15 -12.99 -22.62
N VAL A 57 -0.86 -12.06 -23.26
CA VAL A 57 -0.36 -11.27 -24.39
C VAL A 57 -0.13 -9.82 -23.96
N GLY A 58 1.04 -9.28 -24.32
CA GLY A 58 1.37 -7.87 -24.11
C GLY A 58 2.45 -7.61 -23.05
N SER A 59 2.72 -6.32 -22.81
CA SER A 59 3.72 -5.84 -21.85
C SER A 59 3.08 -5.58 -20.50
N ALA A 60 3.64 -6.14 -19.43
CA ALA A 60 3.19 -5.94 -18.03
C ALA A 60 3.40 -4.51 -17.49
N ARG A 61 3.73 -3.53 -18.35
CA ARG A 61 3.91 -2.13 -17.96
C ARG A 61 2.56 -1.41 -17.93
N LEU A 62 1.87 -1.50 -16.79
CA LEU A 62 0.76 -0.60 -16.51
C LEU A 62 1.29 0.79 -16.14
N ARG A 63 0.69 1.83 -16.73
CA ARG A 63 0.93 3.23 -16.32
C ARG A 63 0.21 3.46 -15.01
N MET A 64 0.88 3.21 -13.90
CA MET A 64 0.37 3.53 -12.57
C MET A 64 0.13 5.05 -12.49
N SER A 65 -1.05 5.43 -12.03
CA SER A 65 -1.43 6.85 -11.94
C SER A 65 -0.52 7.59 -10.94
N ALA A 66 -0.16 8.84 -11.24
CA ALA A 66 0.60 9.71 -10.33
C ALA A 66 -0.07 9.89 -8.96
N LYS A 67 -1.35 9.56 -8.83
CA LYS A 67 -2.10 9.57 -7.57
C LYS A 67 -1.45 8.69 -6.49
N PHE A 68 -0.87 7.54 -6.83
CA PHE A 68 -0.20 6.67 -5.86
C PHE A 68 1.02 7.36 -5.23
N TYR A 69 1.76 8.13 -6.02
CA TYR A 69 2.91 8.90 -5.52
C TYR A 69 2.46 10.01 -4.56
N LEU A 70 1.40 10.75 -4.90
CA LEU A 70 0.89 11.82 -4.03
C LEU A 70 0.44 11.29 -2.66
N VAL A 71 -0.23 10.13 -2.63
CA VAL A 71 -0.64 9.48 -1.38
C VAL A 71 0.58 9.01 -0.58
N ALA A 72 1.57 8.40 -1.22
CA ALA A 72 2.79 7.93 -0.54
C ALA A 72 3.62 9.09 0.04
N MET A 73 3.81 10.17 -0.72
CA MET A 73 4.54 11.36 -0.28
C MET A 73 3.83 12.02 0.91
N PHE A 74 2.49 12.14 0.86
CA PHE A 74 1.72 12.68 1.97
C PHE A 74 1.77 11.78 3.22
N PHE A 75 1.73 10.45 3.04
CA PHE A 75 1.87 9.52 4.16
C PHE A 75 3.20 9.71 4.89
N VAL A 76 4.31 9.84 4.16
CA VAL A 76 5.64 10.08 4.76
C VAL A 76 5.68 11.41 5.51
N ILE A 77 5.13 12.48 4.94
CA ILE A 77 5.05 13.78 5.62
C ILE A 77 4.23 13.63 6.89
N PHE A 78 3.00 13.11 6.80
CA PHE A 78 2.12 12.96 7.96
C PHE A 78 2.71 12.07 9.06
N ASP A 79 3.45 11.02 8.70
CA ASP A 79 4.15 10.13 9.65
C ASP A 79 5.25 10.88 10.43
N VAL A 80 6.03 11.73 9.76
CA VAL A 80 7.03 12.60 10.42
C VAL A 80 6.35 13.61 11.35
N GLU A 81 5.23 14.18 10.93
CA GLU A 81 4.52 15.15 11.77
C GLU A 81 3.87 14.47 12.99
N ALA A 82 3.41 13.22 12.86
CA ALA A 82 2.94 12.40 13.97
C ALA A 82 4.07 12.08 14.97
N LEU A 83 5.30 11.89 14.51
CA LEU A 83 6.47 11.75 15.39
C LEU A 83 6.69 13.01 16.25
N PHE A 84 6.53 14.21 15.68
CA PHE A 84 6.63 15.46 16.44
C PHE A 84 5.52 15.58 17.49
N LEU A 85 4.29 15.22 17.14
CA LEU A 85 3.18 15.16 18.12
C LEU A 85 3.43 14.14 19.21
N TYR A 86 4.04 12.99 18.90
CA TYR A 86 4.41 12.00 19.90
C TYR A 86 5.48 12.53 20.85
N ALA A 87 6.52 13.18 20.33
CA ALA A 87 7.57 13.79 21.15
C ALA A 87 6.98 14.83 22.12
N TRP A 88 6.11 15.70 21.62
CA TRP A 88 5.36 16.65 22.46
C TRP A 88 4.46 15.93 23.48
N SER A 89 3.78 14.85 23.06
CA SER A 89 2.86 14.08 23.90
C SER A 89 3.53 13.45 25.11
N VAL A 90 4.81 13.07 25.02
CA VAL A 90 5.56 12.49 26.15
C VAL A 90 5.88 13.54 27.22
N SER A 91 6.02 14.83 26.84
CA SER A 91 6.39 15.93 27.76
C SER A 91 5.31 17.00 27.92
N ILE A 92 4.03 16.64 27.84
CA ILE A 92 2.90 17.59 27.94
C ILE A 92 2.94 18.38 29.26
N LYS A 93 3.29 17.71 30.36
CA LYS A 93 3.27 18.32 31.70
C LYS A 93 4.34 19.40 31.85
N GLU A 94 5.51 19.17 31.27
CA GLU A 94 6.67 20.06 31.33
C GLU A 94 6.54 21.23 30.35
N SER A 95 5.85 21.01 29.21
CA SER A 95 5.69 22.01 28.15
C SER A 95 4.66 23.11 28.48
N GLY A 96 3.75 22.84 29.41
CA GLY A 96 2.75 23.80 29.88
C GLY A 96 1.82 24.33 28.78
N TRP A 97 1.24 25.51 29.02
CA TRP A 97 0.24 26.10 28.12
C TRP A 97 0.81 26.54 26.76
N LEU A 98 2.08 26.97 26.73
CA LEU A 98 2.75 27.37 25.50
C LEU A 98 2.92 26.20 24.54
N GLY A 99 3.40 25.05 25.02
CA GLY A 99 3.51 23.84 24.20
C GLY A 99 2.16 23.34 23.71
N PHE A 100 1.08 23.50 24.50
CA PHE A 100 -0.27 23.16 24.06
C PHE A 100 -0.76 24.02 22.90
N ILE A 101 -0.49 25.33 22.92
CA ILE A 101 -0.85 26.23 21.82
C ILE A 101 -0.05 25.86 20.56
N GLU A 102 1.26 25.61 20.70
CA GLU A 102 2.12 25.22 19.58
C GLU A 102 1.65 23.91 18.94
N ALA A 103 1.36 22.88 19.74
CA ALA A 103 0.83 21.61 19.26
C ALA A 103 -0.56 21.78 18.61
N SER A 104 -1.42 22.64 19.16
CA SER A 104 -2.74 22.92 18.57
C SER A 104 -2.62 23.57 17.19
N ILE A 105 -1.73 24.57 17.04
CA ILE A 105 -1.46 25.22 15.75
C ILE A 105 -0.90 24.20 14.76
N PHE A 106 0.03 23.36 15.19
CA PHE A 106 0.63 22.33 14.36
C PHE A 106 -0.41 21.32 13.84
N ILE A 107 -1.33 20.85 14.71
CA ILE A 107 -2.45 19.99 14.32
C ILE A 107 -3.37 20.69 13.30
N LEU A 108 -3.63 21.99 13.47
CA LEU A 108 -4.44 22.75 12.52
C LEU A 108 -3.78 22.85 11.14
N VAL A 109 -2.46 23.04 11.08
CA VAL A 109 -1.71 23.04 9.83
C VAL A 109 -1.78 21.67 9.14
N LEU A 110 -1.65 20.57 9.90
CA LEU A 110 -1.84 19.21 9.40
C LEU A 110 -3.25 19.00 8.81
N LEU A 111 -4.28 19.44 9.52
CA LEU A 111 -5.67 19.39 9.06
C LEU A 111 -5.87 20.19 7.77
N ALA A 112 -5.26 21.37 7.66
CA ALA A 112 -5.32 22.19 6.46
C ALA A 112 -4.65 21.48 5.26
N GLY A 113 -3.49 20.86 5.48
CA GLY A 113 -2.80 20.06 4.46
C GLY A 113 -3.63 18.85 4.00
N LEU A 114 -4.23 18.13 4.93
CA LEU A 114 -5.15 17.02 4.64
C LEU A 114 -6.37 17.50 3.84
N PHE A 115 -6.99 18.60 4.27
CA PHE A 115 -8.13 19.18 3.58
C PHE A 115 -7.78 19.59 2.14
N TYR A 116 -6.64 20.23 1.94
CA TYR A 116 -6.14 20.60 0.60
C TYR A 116 -5.98 19.37 -0.31
N LEU A 117 -5.42 18.28 0.21
CA LEU A 117 -5.23 17.04 -0.54
C LEU A 117 -6.56 16.40 -0.96
N VAL A 118 -7.54 16.39 -0.05
CA VAL A 118 -8.90 15.92 -0.34
C VAL A 118 -9.52 16.78 -1.44
N ARG A 119 -9.33 18.10 -1.41
CA ARG A 119 -9.85 19.04 -2.43
C ARG A 119 -9.20 18.85 -3.80
N ILE A 120 -7.92 18.50 -3.87
CA ILE A 120 -7.24 18.15 -5.14
C ILE A 120 -7.78 16.84 -5.73
N GLY A 121 -8.47 16.02 -4.94
CA GLY A 121 -8.97 14.73 -5.39
C GLY A 121 -7.86 13.72 -5.61
N ALA A 122 -6.71 13.89 -4.94
CA ALA A 122 -5.66 12.86 -4.90
C ALA A 122 -6.19 11.54 -4.32
N LEU A 123 -7.21 11.62 -3.46
CA LEU A 123 -7.93 10.49 -2.88
C LEU A 123 -9.09 9.96 -3.74
N ASN A 124 -9.41 10.60 -4.87
CA ASN A 124 -10.48 10.13 -5.75
C ASN A 124 -9.93 9.04 -6.68
N TRP A 125 -10.19 7.79 -6.31
CA TRP A 125 -9.88 6.60 -7.12
C TRP A 125 -10.88 6.32 -8.24
N THR A 126 -11.85 7.21 -8.48
CA THR A 126 -12.79 7.02 -9.59
C THR A 126 -12.00 7.01 -10.91
N PRO A 127 -12.04 5.90 -11.68
CA PRO A 127 -11.54 5.91 -13.04
C PRO A 127 -12.44 6.86 -13.81
N SER A 128 -11.87 7.90 -14.42
CA SER A 128 -12.60 8.61 -15.46
C SER A 128 -12.81 7.57 -16.56
N ARG A 129 -14.04 7.03 -16.68
CA ARG A 129 -14.41 6.15 -17.79
C ARG A 129 -14.18 6.99 -19.03
N SER A 130 -13.02 6.81 -19.65
CA SER A 130 -12.78 7.30 -21.00
C SER A 130 -13.81 6.59 -21.85
N SER A 131 -14.91 7.27 -22.12
CA SER A 131 -15.85 6.92 -23.17
C SER A 131 -15.09 7.11 -24.47
N ARG A 132 -14.16 6.20 -24.76
CA ARG A 132 -13.54 6.08 -26.07
C ARG A 132 -14.62 5.47 -26.95
N GLN A 133 -15.51 6.34 -27.38
CA GLN A 133 -16.07 6.42 -28.72
C GLN A 133 -15.90 5.10 -29.48
N VAL A 134 -16.86 4.19 -29.32
CA VAL A 134 -17.09 3.12 -30.29
C VAL A 134 -17.71 3.82 -31.51
N SER A 135 -16.93 4.61 -32.24
CA SER A 135 -17.27 4.95 -33.62
C SER A 135 -16.90 3.75 -34.46
N LYS A 136 -17.73 2.70 -34.40
CA LYS A 136 -17.75 1.70 -35.46
C LYS A 136 -18.27 2.43 -36.70
N PRO A 137 -17.49 2.59 -37.78
CA PRO A 137 -18.09 2.98 -39.03
C PRO A 137 -18.99 1.82 -39.44
N SER A 138 -20.28 2.10 -39.59
CA SER A 138 -21.23 1.25 -40.28
C SER A 138 -20.75 1.12 -41.72
N VAL A 139 -20.00 0.06 -42.01
CA VAL A 139 -19.76 -0.39 -43.38
C VAL A 139 -21.09 -0.94 -43.89
N VAL A 140 -21.91 -0.06 -44.44
CA VAL A 140 -23.08 -0.41 -45.24
C VAL A 140 -22.54 -0.96 -46.56
N ILE A 141 -22.45 -2.29 -46.67
CA ILE A 141 -22.19 -2.95 -47.94
C ILE A 141 -23.48 -2.80 -48.77
N ASN A 142 -23.51 -1.83 -49.68
CA ASN A 142 -24.55 -1.71 -50.69
C ASN A 142 -24.26 -2.72 -51.80
N ILE A 143 -24.93 -3.88 -51.73
CA ILE A 143 -24.92 -4.86 -52.82
C ILE A 143 -25.95 -4.38 -53.86
N ASN A 144 -25.51 -3.52 -54.79
CA ASN A 144 -26.27 -3.23 -55.99
C ASN A 144 -26.11 -4.40 -56.96
N ASN A 145 -27.10 -5.30 -56.96
CA ASN A 145 -27.23 -6.35 -57.96
C ASN A 145 -27.58 -5.72 -59.32
N SER A 146 -26.58 -5.56 -60.19
CA SER A 146 -26.79 -5.29 -61.61
C SER A 146 -26.16 -6.41 -62.42
N HIS A 147 -26.99 -7.39 -62.78
CA HIS A 147 -26.72 -8.34 -63.87
C HIS A 147 -27.13 -7.68 -65.19
N PRO A 148 -26.24 -7.54 -66.19
CA PRO A 148 -26.65 -7.47 -67.58
C PRO A 148 -26.69 -8.89 -68.19
N GLN A 149 -27.74 -9.07 -68.98
CA GLN A 149 -28.11 -10.12 -69.94
C GLN A 149 -27.02 -11.11 -70.36
#